data_AF-A0A847M7G7-F1
#
_entry.id   AF-A0A847M7G7-F1
#
_cell.length_a   1.000
_cell.length_b   1.000
_cell.length_c   1.000
_cell.angle_alpha   90.00
_cell.angle_beta   90.00
_cell.angle_gamma   90.00
#
_symmetry.space_group_name_H-M   'P 1'
#
loop_
_entity.id
_entity.type
_entity.pdbx_description
1 polymer ?
#
loop_
_entity_poly.entity_id
_entity_poly.type
_entity_poly.pdbx_seq_one_letter_code
_entity_poly.pdbx_strand_id
1 'polypeptide(L)'
;RLDDPVGEELKAAGVSDWEEVKTWCTTAVRQREYKMLCLPPEQGGLGMTKSIPLPASGRGPWNIDRSITNGPMPIFLTVFPNKQEEYDSEPREIDPNGMWAELPAGYLDKLYKSKLFRQAYEPDGMTVDEFDDYAPVVATLTQFAGSYDEFLAWVAG
;
A
#
# COMPACT_ATOMS: atom_id res chain seq x y z
N ARG A 1 2.28 5.55 -1.27
CA ARG A 1 2.85 6.39 -0.16
C ARG A 1 3.76 5.60 0.75
N LEU A 2 3.55 4.28 0.92
CA LEU A 2 4.38 3.44 1.78
C LEU A 2 5.62 2.86 1.06
N ASP A 3 5.47 2.48 -0.22
CA ASP A 3 6.56 1.85 -1.00
C ASP A 3 7.85 2.69 -1.00
N ASP A 4 7.80 4.01 -1.25
CA ASP A 4 9.02 4.82 -1.34
C ASP A 4 9.76 4.96 0.01
N PRO A 5 9.10 5.38 1.11
CA PRO A 5 9.77 5.47 2.42
C PRO A 5 10.32 4.13 2.92
N VAL A 6 9.60 3.03 2.68
CA VAL A 6 10.11 1.68 2.97
C VAL A 6 11.33 1.40 2.11
N GLY A 7 11.30 1.73 0.82
CA GLY A 7 12.45 1.62 -0.08
C GLY A 7 13.69 2.36 0.43
N GLU A 8 13.54 3.57 0.95
CA GLU A 8 14.65 4.33 1.54
C GLU A 8 15.22 3.65 2.80
N GLU A 9 14.38 3.11 3.69
CA GLU A 9 14.85 2.33 4.84
C GLU A 9 15.58 1.04 4.42
N LEU A 10 15.08 0.35 3.38
CA LEU A 10 15.72 -0.86 2.84
C LEU A 10 17.08 -0.56 2.21
N LYS A 11 17.17 0.53 1.46
CA LYS A 11 18.42 1.03 0.89
C LYS A 11 19.43 1.36 1.99
N ALA A 12 19.00 2.08 3.03
CA ALA A 12 19.84 2.40 4.18
C ALA A 12 20.28 1.14 4.96
N ALA A 13 19.45 0.10 4.99
CA ALA A 13 19.76 -1.20 5.57
C ALA A 13 20.62 -2.11 4.67
N GLY A 14 21.09 -1.63 3.52
CA GLY A 14 21.98 -2.37 2.62
C GLY A 14 21.30 -3.52 1.86
N VAL A 15 19.97 -3.47 1.67
CA VAL A 15 19.27 -4.45 0.82
C VAL A 15 19.62 -4.16 -0.64
N SER A 16 20.30 -5.11 -1.31
CA SER A 16 20.86 -4.90 -2.65
C SER A 16 19.80 -4.70 -3.73
N ASP A 17 18.66 -5.38 -3.62
CA ASP A 17 17.53 -5.33 -4.55
C ASP A 17 16.34 -4.51 -4.01
N TRP A 18 16.63 -3.49 -3.18
CA TRP A 18 15.60 -2.67 -2.52
C TRP A 18 14.59 -2.04 -3.48
N GLU A 19 14.99 -1.69 -4.71
CA GLU A 19 14.09 -1.10 -5.72
C GLU A 19 12.98 -2.04 -6.16
N GLU A 20 13.29 -3.33 -6.26
CA GLU A 20 12.30 -4.35 -6.58
C GLU A 20 11.51 -4.74 -5.32
N VAL A 21 12.21 -4.96 -4.20
CA VAL A 21 11.59 -5.35 -2.92
C VAL A 21 10.54 -4.35 -2.47
N LYS A 22 10.78 -3.04 -2.62
CA LYS A 22 9.81 -2.02 -2.21
C LYS A 22 8.48 -2.10 -2.98
N THR A 23 8.46 -2.64 -4.21
CA THR A 23 7.22 -2.79 -5.00
C THR A 23 6.27 -3.83 -4.39
N TRP A 24 6.79 -4.72 -3.55
CA TRP A 24 6.02 -5.75 -2.85
C TRP A 24 5.51 -5.31 -1.48
N CYS A 25 5.92 -4.13 -1.01
CA CYS A 25 5.57 -3.60 0.30
C CYS A 25 4.05 -3.48 0.49
N THR A 26 3.41 -2.67 -0.35
CA THR A 26 1.94 -2.49 -0.30
C THR A 26 1.18 -3.76 -0.64
N THR A 27 1.71 -4.63 -1.50
CA THR A 27 1.11 -5.95 -1.77
C THR A 27 1.04 -6.79 -0.50
N ALA A 28 2.13 -6.89 0.26
CA ALA A 28 2.17 -7.68 1.49
C ALA A 28 1.18 -7.15 2.54
N VAL A 29 1.15 -5.83 2.73
CA VAL A 29 0.20 -5.17 3.64
C VAL A 29 -1.24 -5.43 3.19
N ARG A 30 -1.53 -5.26 1.89
CA ARG A 30 -2.87 -5.48 1.33
C ARG A 30 -3.35 -6.92 1.50
N GLN A 31 -2.49 -7.89 1.19
CA GLN A 31 -2.80 -9.32 1.36
C GLN A 31 -3.17 -9.62 2.80
N ARG A 32 -2.41 -9.07 3.76
CA ARG A 32 -2.65 -9.27 5.19
C ARG A 32 -3.92 -8.58 5.65
N GLU A 33 -4.10 -7.30 5.32
CA GLU A 33 -5.32 -6.52 5.58
C GLU A 33 -6.55 -7.27 5.08
N TYR A 34 -6.53 -7.71 3.82
CA TYR A 34 -7.66 -8.39 3.20
C TYR A 34 -7.94 -9.75 3.86
N LYS A 35 -6.89 -10.55 4.14
CA LYS A 35 -7.04 -11.82 4.86
C LYS A 35 -7.68 -11.62 6.24
N MET A 36 -7.24 -10.61 6.97
CA MET A 36 -7.77 -10.34 8.30
C MET A 36 -9.19 -9.78 8.29
N LEU A 37 -9.50 -8.85 7.40
CA LEU A 37 -10.78 -8.12 7.45
C LEU A 37 -11.87 -8.80 6.60
N CYS A 38 -11.53 -9.27 5.41
CA CYS A 38 -12.51 -9.64 4.39
C CYS A 38 -12.77 -11.14 4.29
N LEU A 39 -11.76 -11.99 4.54
CA LEU A 39 -11.98 -13.43 4.53
C LEU A 39 -12.91 -13.85 5.68
N PRO A 40 -13.68 -14.93 5.51
CA PRO A 40 -14.61 -15.36 6.54
C PRO A 40 -13.86 -16.01 7.72
N PRO A 41 -14.49 -16.13 8.91
CA PRO A 41 -13.86 -16.68 10.12
C PRO A 41 -13.24 -18.07 9.94
N GLU A 42 -13.84 -18.94 9.14
CA GLU A 42 -13.29 -20.26 8.82
C GLU A 42 -11.97 -20.23 8.04
N GLN A 43 -11.62 -19.07 7.45
CA GLN A 43 -10.34 -18.82 6.76
C GLN A 43 -9.43 -17.86 7.56
N GLY A 44 -9.78 -17.56 8.82
CA GLY A 44 -8.97 -16.73 9.72
C GLY A 44 -9.19 -15.22 9.60
N GLY A 45 -10.24 -14.78 8.90
CA GLY A 45 -10.62 -13.35 8.83
C GLY A 45 -11.85 -12.99 9.68
N LEU A 46 -12.30 -11.74 9.58
CA LEU A 46 -13.45 -11.21 10.32
C LEU A 46 -14.77 -11.26 9.53
N GLY A 47 -14.73 -11.57 8.23
CA GLY A 47 -15.91 -11.60 7.36
C GLY A 47 -16.60 -10.24 7.22
N MET A 48 -15.85 -9.13 7.24
CA MET A 48 -16.41 -7.79 7.13
C MET A 48 -16.96 -7.53 5.73
N THR A 49 -18.26 -7.23 5.64
CA THR A 49 -18.96 -6.98 4.36
C THR A 49 -19.48 -5.56 4.18
N LYS A 50 -19.45 -4.74 5.25
CA LYS A 50 -19.99 -3.37 5.25
C LYS A 50 -18.97 -2.30 4.89
N SER A 51 -17.69 -2.68 4.80
CA SER A 51 -16.59 -1.81 4.41
C SER A 51 -15.82 -2.49 3.28
N ILE A 52 -15.50 -1.73 2.24
CA ILE A 52 -14.80 -2.24 1.06
C ILE A 52 -13.37 -1.68 1.06
N PRO A 53 -12.34 -2.52 0.97
CA PRO A 53 -10.96 -2.03 0.90
C PRO A 53 -10.74 -1.14 -0.33
N LEU A 54 -10.10 0.01 -0.12
CA LEU A 54 -9.80 0.99 -1.17
C LEU A 54 -8.30 1.34 -1.17
N PRO A 55 -7.46 0.61 -1.92
CA PRO A 55 -6.08 1.01 -2.15
C PRO A 55 -6.00 2.35 -2.89
N ALA A 56 -5.17 3.23 -2.36
CA ALA A 56 -4.96 4.58 -2.88
C ALA A 56 -3.47 4.91 -2.97
N SER A 57 -3.15 5.90 -3.82
CA SER A 57 -1.80 6.41 -4.00
C SER A 57 -0.78 5.34 -4.42
N GLY A 58 -1.16 4.53 -5.41
CA GLY A 58 -0.26 3.61 -6.11
C GLY A 58 0.90 4.33 -6.81
N ARG A 59 1.95 3.59 -7.11
CA ARG A 59 3.21 4.03 -7.72
C ARG A 59 3.45 3.48 -9.11
N GLY A 60 2.85 2.35 -9.45
CA GLY A 60 2.94 1.80 -10.79
C GLY A 60 2.00 0.62 -11.01
N PRO A 61 2.15 -0.07 -12.15
CA PRO A 61 1.26 -1.16 -12.56
C PRO A 61 1.07 -2.26 -11.51
N TRP A 62 2.11 -2.57 -10.74
CA TRP A 62 2.05 -3.59 -9.69
C TRP A 62 0.98 -3.32 -8.61
N ASN A 63 0.69 -2.04 -8.32
CA ASN A 63 -0.35 -1.70 -7.34
C ASN A 63 -1.76 -1.98 -7.89
N ILE A 64 -1.93 -1.99 -9.22
CA ILE A 64 -3.18 -2.32 -9.89
C ILE A 64 -3.30 -3.84 -10.01
N ASP A 65 -2.33 -4.48 -10.68
CA ASP A 65 -2.31 -5.94 -10.91
C ASP A 65 -2.47 -6.72 -9.60
N ARG A 66 -1.69 -6.35 -8.57
CA ARG A 66 -1.69 -7.05 -7.27
C ARG A 66 -2.79 -6.59 -6.31
N SER A 67 -3.82 -5.92 -6.84
CA SER A 67 -5.06 -5.63 -6.13
C SER A 67 -6.27 -6.31 -6.77
N ILE A 68 -6.10 -7.00 -7.90
CA ILE A 68 -7.15 -7.76 -8.56
C ILE A 68 -7.38 -9.05 -7.76
N THR A 69 -8.64 -9.31 -7.39
CA THR A 69 -8.98 -10.40 -6.48
C THR A 69 -10.28 -11.08 -6.87
N ASN A 70 -10.33 -12.40 -6.68
CA ASN A 70 -11.53 -13.24 -6.71
C ASN A 70 -12.07 -13.54 -5.30
N GLY A 71 -11.59 -12.82 -4.28
CA GLY A 71 -12.03 -12.99 -2.90
C GLY A 71 -13.48 -12.52 -2.68
N PRO A 72 -14.03 -12.78 -1.47
CA PRO A 72 -15.45 -12.54 -1.16
C PRO A 72 -15.85 -11.06 -1.21
N MET A 73 -14.90 -10.15 -0.99
CA MET A 73 -15.11 -8.71 -1.05
C MET A 73 -14.40 -8.09 -2.25
N PRO A 74 -15.04 -7.19 -3.01
CA PRO A 74 -14.34 -6.45 -4.05
C PRO A 74 -13.25 -5.56 -3.44
N ILE A 75 -12.34 -5.11 -4.29
CA ILE A 75 -11.40 -4.02 -3.99
C ILE A 75 -11.71 -2.89 -4.97
N PHE A 76 -11.89 -1.68 -4.46
CA PHE A 76 -12.01 -0.48 -5.30
C PHE A 76 -10.69 0.24 -5.38
N LEU A 77 -10.19 0.51 -6.58
CA LEU A 77 -8.92 1.18 -6.78
C LEU A 77 -9.12 2.65 -7.12
N THR A 78 -8.38 3.53 -6.45
CA THR A 78 -8.18 4.90 -6.94
C THR A 78 -6.77 5.03 -7.51
N VAL A 79 -6.72 5.41 -8.78
CA VAL A 79 -5.49 5.42 -9.59
C VAL A 79 -5.30 6.83 -10.15
N PHE A 80 -4.07 7.35 -10.07
CA PHE A 80 -3.75 8.62 -10.70
C PHE A 80 -3.78 8.49 -12.23
N PRO A 81 -4.22 9.51 -13.00
CA PRO A 81 -4.30 9.42 -14.45
C PRO A 81 -2.99 8.95 -15.12
N ASN A 82 -1.85 9.51 -14.71
CA ASN A 82 -0.55 9.10 -15.25
C ASN A 82 -0.16 7.65 -14.92
N LYS A 83 -0.67 7.09 -13.81
CA LYS A 83 -0.44 5.68 -13.44
C LYS A 83 -1.39 4.73 -14.14
N GLN A 84 -2.59 5.21 -14.47
CA GLN A 84 -3.48 4.50 -15.37
C GLN A 84 -2.88 4.46 -16.79
N GLU A 85 -2.40 5.59 -17.31
CA GLU A 85 -1.72 5.64 -18.62
C GLU A 85 -0.49 4.72 -18.67
N GLU A 86 0.31 4.67 -17.61
CA GLU A 86 1.44 3.72 -17.49
C GLU A 86 0.97 2.26 -17.54
N TYR A 87 -0.12 1.93 -16.84
CA TYR A 87 -0.70 0.58 -16.85
C TYR A 87 -1.27 0.20 -18.23
N ASP A 88 -2.02 1.10 -18.84
CA ASP A 88 -2.69 0.93 -20.14
C ASP A 88 -1.72 1.00 -21.34
N SER A 89 -0.46 1.36 -21.12
CA SER A 89 0.55 1.51 -22.19
C SER A 89 0.90 0.21 -22.91
N GLU A 90 0.62 -0.94 -22.27
CA GLU A 90 0.86 -2.27 -22.83
C GLU A 90 -0.39 -3.14 -22.68
N PRO A 91 -0.78 -3.93 -23.69
CA PRO A 91 -1.84 -4.93 -23.53
C PRO A 91 -1.47 -5.96 -22.46
N ARG A 92 -2.43 -6.29 -21.58
CA ARG A 92 -2.26 -7.21 -20.46
C ARG A 92 -3.42 -8.19 -20.37
N GLU A 93 -3.14 -9.41 -19.94
CA GLU A 93 -4.16 -10.34 -19.47
C GLU A 93 -4.42 -10.09 -17.99
N ILE A 94 -5.69 -9.96 -17.62
CA ILE A 94 -6.08 -9.71 -16.22
C ILE A 94 -6.06 -11.03 -15.45
N ASP A 95 -5.16 -11.15 -14.48
CA ASP A 95 -5.15 -12.27 -13.55
C ASP A 95 -6.14 -12.03 -12.40
N PRO A 96 -7.25 -12.79 -12.31
CA PRO A 96 -8.20 -12.67 -11.20
C PRO A 96 -7.58 -13.02 -9.83
N ASN A 97 -6.39 -13.62 -9.80
CA ASN A 97 -5.64 -13.95 -8.60
C ASN A 97 -4.46 -13.00 -8.33
N GLY A 98 -4.34 -11.87 -9.02
CA GLY A 98 -3.17 -10.98 -8.91
C GLY A 98 -2.82 -10.58 -7.47
N MET A 99 -3.82 -10.31 -6.63
CA MET A 99 -3.63 -10.02 -5.20
C MET A 99 -3.06 -11.20 -4.41
N TRP A 100 -3.29 -12.43 -4.84
CA TRP A 100 -2.85 -13.64 -4.16
C TRP A 100 -1.45 -14.11 -4.57
N ALA A 101 -0.79 -13.40 -5.49
CA ALA A 101 0.58 -13.69 -5.88
C ALA A 101 1.50 -13.77 -4.65
N GLU A 102 2.18 -14.91 -4.48
CA GLU A 102 3.12 -15.06 -3.39
C GLU A 102 4.26 -14.06 -3.54
N LEU A 103 4.68 -13.47 -2.42
CA LEU A 103 5.89 -12.68 -2.39
C LEU A 103 7.08 -13.57 -2.81
N PRO A 104 8.01 -13.06 -3.62
CA PRO A 104 9.24 -13.80 -3.91
C PRO A 104 9.95 -14.25 -2.64
N ALA A 105 10.60 -15.41 -2.69
CA ALA A 105 11.23 -16.01 -1.52
C ALA A 105 12.19 -15.03 -0.82
N GLY A 106 12.02 -14.87 0.49
CA GLY A 106 12.82 -13.96 1.32
C GLY A 106 12.47 -12.46 1.19
N TYR A 107 11.53 -12.07 0.34
CA TYR A 107 11.14 -10.65 0.22
C TYR A 107 10.44 -10.15 1.47
N LEU A 108 9.64 -10.99 2.12
CA LEU A 108 9.04 -10.65 3.41
C LEU A 108 10.13 -10.32 4.43
N ASP A 109 11.14 -11.19 4.59
CA ASP A 109 12.26 -10.96 5.52
C ASP A 109 13.03 -9.67 5.21
N LYS A 110 13.21 -9.35 3.91
CA LYS A 110 13.82 -8.08 3.49
C LYS A 110 12.95 -6.90 3.88
N LEU A 111 11.64 -6.94 3.58
CA LEU A 111 10.69 -5.90 3.99
C LEU A 111 10.68 -5.69 5.50
N TYR A 112 10.79 -6.76 6.29
CA TYR A 112 10.88 -6.71 7.75
C TYR A 112 12.12 -5.97 8.28
N LYS A 113 13.10 -5.62 7.44
CA LYS A 113 14.20 -4.72 7.86
C LYS A 113 13.73 -3.27 8.03
N SER A 114 12.67 -2.85 7.34
CA SER A 114 12.06 -1.53 7.47
C SER A 114 11.18 -1.43 8.72
N LYS A 115 11.38 -0.37 9.52
CA LYS A 115 10.51 -0.05 10.66
C LYS A 115 9.12 0.34 10.16
N LEU A 116 9.05 1.18 9.13
CA LEU A 116 7.78 1.62 8.57
C LEU A 116 6.94 0.43 8.06
N PHE A 117 7.59 -0.53 7.41
CA PHE A 117 6.91 -1.75 6.99
C PHE A 117 6.33 -2.52 8.17
N ARG A 118 7.11 -2.77 9.23
CA ARG A 118 6.63 -3.48 10.43
C ARG A 118 5.44 -2.77 11.08
N GLN A 119 5.49 -1.44 11.18
CA GLN A 119 4.41 -0.63 11.71
C GLN A 119 3.11 -0.75 10.90
N ALA A 120 3.21 -0.86 9.56
CA ALA A 120 2.04 -1.01 8.69
C ALA A 120 1.55 -2.46 8.52
N TYR A 121 2.44 -3.44 8.66
CA TYR A 121 2.14 -4.84 8.40
C TYR A 121 1.58 -5.56 9.63
N GLU A 122 2.11 -5.26 10.82
CA GLU A 122 1.63 -5.89 12.06
C GLU A 122 0.39 -5.18 12.61
N PRO A 123 -0.65 -5.91 13.04
CA PRO A 123 -1.89 -5.30 13.58
C PRO A 123 -1.65 -4.42 14.81
N ASP A 124 -0.62 -4.73 15.58
CA ASP A 124 -0.13 -4.03 16.77
C ASP A 124 1.26 -3.41 16.53
N GLY A 125 1.67 -3.26 15.27
CA GLY A 125 2.97 -2.70 14.91
C GLY A 125 3.15 -1.24 15.29
N MET A 126 2.06 -0.56 15.64
CA MET A 126 2.03 0.84 16.04
C MET A 126 0.79 1.12 16.90
N THR A 127 0.98 1.90 17.96
CA THR A 127 -0.11 2.42 18.80
C THR A 127 -0.83 3.60 18.14
N VAL A 128 -1.98 4.00 18.70
CA VAL A 128 -2.71 5.19 18.23
C VAL A 128 -1.86 6.45 18.38
N ASP A 129 -1.14 6.59 19.50
CA ASP A 129 -0.29 7.77 19.76
C ASP A 129 0.90 7.82 18.78
N GLU A 130 1.47 6.68 18.42
CA GLU A 130 2.56 6.60 17.44
C GLU A 130 2.10 6.84 15.99
N PHE A 131 0.80 6.74 15.70
CA PHE A 131 0.26 6.96 14.34
C PHE A 131 0.45 8.41 13.89
N ASP A 132 0.35 9.38 14.80
CA ASP A 132 0.52 10.79 14.49
C ASP A 132 1.97 11.12 14.07
N ASP A 133 2.94 10.33 14.56
CA ASP A 133 4.36 10.45 14.22
C ASP A 133 4.77 9.55 13.04
N TYR A 134 3.84 8.76 12.50
CA TYR A 134 4.14 7.82 11.43
C TYR A 134 4.52 8.56 10.14
N ALA A 135 5.74 8.35 9.64
CA ALA A 135 6.30 9.19 8.57
C ALA A 135 5.40 9.34 7.32
N PRO A 136 4.73 8.28 6.80
CA PRO A 136 3.77 8.44 5.70
C PRO A 136 2.55 9.31 6.05
N VAL A 137 2.09 9.30 7.31
CA VAL A 137 0.98 10.13 7.80
C VAL A 137 1.41 11.58 7.90
N VAL A 138 2.52 11.85 8.60
CA VAL A 138 3.11 13.19 8.74
C VAL A 138 3.29 13.83 7.36
N ALA A 139 3.94 13.12 6.43
CA ALA A 139 4.17 13.64 5.08
C ALA A 139 2.87 13.96 4.33
N THR A 140 1.81 13.16 4.52
CA THR A 140 0.52 13.38 3.87
C THR A 140 -0.21 14.58 4.47
N LEU A 141 -0.26 14.68 5.80
CA LEU A 141 -0.92 15.79 6.50
C LEU A 141 -0.21 17.11 6.24
N THR A 142 1.13 17.13 6.28
CA THR A 142 1.93 18.32 5.93
C THR A 142 1.66 18.76 4.49
N GLN A 143 1.59 17.83 3.54
CA GLN A 143 1.29 18.17 2.15
C GLN A 143 -0.12 18.78 2.01
N PHE A 144 -1.14 18.20 2.64
CA PHE A 144 -2.50 18.73 2.55
C PHE A 144 -2.65 20.09 3.24
N ALA A 145 -2.02 20.29 4.39
CA ALA A 145 -1.98 21.60 5.05
C ALA A 145 -1.33 22.65 4.16
N GLY A 146 -0.16 22.34 3.59
CA GLY A 146 0.53 23.25 2.67
C GLY A 146 -0.28 23.58 1.42
N SER A 147 -0.92 22.58 0.78
CA SER A 147 -1.79 22.84 -0.38
C SER A 147 -3.02 23.68 -0.02
N TYR A 148 -3.52 23.57 1.20
CA TYR A 148 -4.61 24.42 1.68
C TYR A 148 -4.15 25.86 1.91
N ASP A 149 -2.97 26.07 2.49
CA ASP A 149 -2.38 27.39 2.66
C ASP A 149 -2.11 28.08 1.31
N GLU A 150 -1.59 27.32 0.33
CA GLU A 150 -1.43 27.80 -1.06
C GLU A 150 -2.77 28.18 -1.69
N PHE A 151 -3.80 27.37 -1.48
CA PHE A 151 -5.15 27.67 -1.96
C PHE A 151 -5.71 28.95 -1.32
N LEU A 152 -5.53 29.12 0.00
CA LEU A 152 -5.94 30.34 0.70
C LEU A 152 -5.21 31.58 0.16
N ALA A 153 -3.90 31.47 -0.05
CA ALA A 153 -3.11 32.55 -0.64
C ALA A 153 -3.61 32.91 -2.06
N TRP A 154 -4.04 31.92 -2.85
CA TRP A 154 -4.58 32.14 -4.20
C TRP A 154 -5.96 32.81 -4.21
N VAL A 155 -6.87 32.45 -3.27
CA VAL A 155 -8.22 33.04 -3.25
C VAL A 155 -8.32 34.37 -2.51
N ALA A 156 -7.42 34.61 -1.54
CA ALA A 156 -7.48 35.78 -0.66
C ALA A 156 -6.39 36.83 -0.94
N GLY A 157 -5.38 36.50 -1.74
CA GLY A 157 -4.34 37.41 -2.21
C GLY A 157 -4.69 38.09 -3.53
#